data_AF-A0AAD4D4U8-F1
#
_entry.id   AF-A0AAD4D4U8-F1
#
_cell.length_a   1.000
_cell.length_b   1.000
_cell.length_c   1.000
_cell.angle_alpha   90.00
_cell.angle_beta   90.00
_cell.angle_gamma   90.00
#
_symmetry.space_group_name_H-M   'P 1'
#
loop_
_entity.id
_entity.type
_entity.pdbx_description
1 polymer ?
#
loop_
_entity_poly.entity_id
_entity_poly.type
_entity_poly.pdbx_seq_one_letter_code
_entity_poly.pdbx_strand_id
1 'polypeptide(L)'
;MAATRRPPPPKRSYSVTSHSSRHVQYTDEITPREMALSIVQAQYHIYHTELSGYLAGADMVQDALTRYALGGTSRDLYQTFKRFRPDKERIPPTPTITITSRNWRDWLGHKSYYHDYLDFFDQELRLIEEEVYTKTETALTPGQLSSPCSPTRTATTSRMAQLVAEYLTPLIPGLCASTGALIHLGYGVEFGSRLAMAEGLAYACISYQPATTCFIPSNAPSSWDQEQHQKTGTTASTAGVPKKSPTVSILNMIRNDKRLDGMFDAGFQGCLNVVMSSRVSLLKSYLGMWTSQVHSVDEALKDLSQTSSLLLFTATNRFGDQQQLDKHLANVLLATHAARFLIHVLPNASEREQLLKAIWMSLVATFVVQGRPKVTLSQQQHQQPVMAEVNPQDVAENGGEDEEEEKGYSDLQGARVPSGKWKALAQEAIHADHQIVSKIVRSLWWAEIEHGSCGGLYYNAAFRAVGDDPASDESTGPGF
;
A
#
# COMPACT_ATOMS: atom_id res chain seq x y z
N MET A 1 -59.86 -1.45 -39.04
CA MET A 1 -58.64 -2.22 -38.69
C MET A 1 -57.68 -1.28 -37.98
N ALA A 2 -57.68 -1.32 -36.64
CA ALA A 2 -56.81 -0.50 -35.80
C ALA A 2 -55.47 -1.23 -35.58
N ALA A 3 -54.37 -0.63 -36.04
CA ALA A 3 -53.03 -1.14 -35.78
C ALA A 3 -52.53 -0.58 -34.44
N THR A 4 -52.42 -1.45 -33.46
CA THR A 4 -51.90 -1.18 -32.11
C THR A 4 -50.39 -0.90 -32.18
N ARG A 5 -50.00 0.38 -32.05
CA ARG A 5 -48.60 0.77 -31.79
C ARG A 5 -48.24 0.37 -30.36
N ARG A 6 -47.28 -0.56 -30.23
CA ARG A 6 -46.65 -0.85 -28.93
C ARG A 6 -45.89 0.39 -28.43
N PRO A 7 -46.02 0.78 -27.16
CA PRO A 7 -45.21 1.86 -26.60
C PRO A 7 -43.74 1.41 -26.51
N PRO A 8 -42.78 2.34 -26.63
CA PRO A 8 -41.36 2.03 -26.44
C PRO A 8 -41.12 1.53 -25.01
N PRO A 9 -40.17 0.60 -24.81
CA PRO A 9 -39.84 0.14 -23.47
C PRO A 9 -39.34 1.31 -22.61
N PRO A 10 -39.66 1.34 -21.31
CA PRO A 10 -39.24 2.43 -20.44
C PRO A 10 -37.71 2.46 -20.40
N LYS A 11 -37.13 3.63 -20.72
CA LYS A 11 -35.74 3.93 -20.40
C LYS A 11 -35.58 3.82 -18.89
N ARG A 12 -35.07 2.70 -18.39
CA ARG A 12 -34.53 2.63 -17.03
C ARG A 12 -33.22 3.42 -17.04
N SER A 13 -33.33 4.75 -16.92
CA SER A 13 -32.22 5.52 -16.41
C SER A 13 -32.02 5.09 -14.97
N TYR A 14 -31.00 4.29 -14.70
CA TYR A 14 -30.45 4.21 -13.35
C TYR A 14 -29.75 5.53 -13.08
N SER A 15 -30.54 6.58 -12.86
CA SER A 15 -30.09 7.76 -12.14
C SER A 15 -29.89 7.28 -10.72
N VAL A 16 -28.65 6.93 -10.36
CA VAL A 16 -28.24 6.89 -8.96
C VAL A 16 -28.41 8.33 -8.47
N THR A 17 -29.52 8.59 -7.79
CA THR A 17 -29.82 9.90 -7.21
C THR A 17 -28.70 10.25 -6.23
N SER A 18 -27.96 11.31 -6.55
CA SER A 18 -26.76 11.83 -5.87
C SER A 18 -26.94 12.28 -4.41
N HIS A 19 -28.08 11.98 -3.78
CA HIS A 19 -28.43 12.46 -2.44
C HIS A 19 -28.29 11.41 -1.33
N SER A 20 -28.16 10.12 -1.65
CA SER A 20 -28.01 9.04 -0.64
C SER A 20 -26.56 8.80 -0.18
N SER A 21 -25.57 9.15 -1.01
CA SER A 21 -24.16 8.73 -0.85
C SER A 21 -23.35 9.47 0.22
N ARG A 22 -23.95 10.41 0.97
CA ARG A 22 -23.22 11.24 1.96
C ARG A 22 -23.26 10.72 3.41
N HIS A 23 -24.05 9.69 3.70
CA HIS A 23 -24.24 9.20 5.06
C HIS A 23 -23.97 7.70 5.12
N VAL A 24 -22.80 7.32 5.66
CA VAL A 24 -22.53 5.93 6.06
C VAL A 24 -23.48 5.59 7.20
N GLN A 25 -24.38 4.63 6.98
CA GLN A 25 -25.34 4.17 7.97
C GLN A 25 -25.08 2.70 8.27
N TYR A 26 -25.16 2.35 9.56
CA TYR A 26 -25.12 0.97 10.00
C TYR A 26 -26.55 0.44 10.11
N THR A 27 -26.81 -0.67 9.43
CA THR A 27 -28.02 -1.48 9.54
C THR A 27 -27.62 -2.92 9.82
N ASP A 28 -28.47 -3.72 10.46
CA ASP A 28 -28.11 -5.12 10.76
C ASP A 28 -28.04 -6.01 9.49
N GLU A 29 -28.56 -5.51 8.37
CA GLU A 29 -28.55 -6.20 7.06
C GLU A 29 -27.33 -5.85 6.21
N ILE A 30 -26.59 -4.76 6.52
CA ILE A 30 -25.46 -4.34 5.68
C ILE A 30 -24.32 -5.35 5.78
N THR A 31 -23.85 -5.83 4.62
CA THR A 31 -22.71 -6.73 4.58
C THR A 31 -21.39 -6.00 4.84
N PRO A 32 -20.32 -6.68 5.30
CA PRO A 32 -19.02 -6.04 5.50
C PRO A 32 -18.48 -5.39 4.22
N ARG A 33 -18.76 -6.02 3.07
CA ARG A 33 -18.40 -5.49 1.75
C ARG A 33 -19.12 -4.17 1.44
N GLU A 34 -20.44 -4.12 1.64
CA GLU A 34 -21.22 -2.90 1.43
C GLU A 34 -20.82 -1.79 2.40
N MET A 35 -20.48 -2.13 3.65
CA MET A 35 -19.96 -1.17 4.61
C MET A 35 -18.60 -0.61 4.17
N ALA A 36 -17.66 -1.45 3.74
CA ALA A 36 -16.36 -1.02 3.22
C ALA A 36 -16.53 -0.07 2.02
N LEU A 37 -17.38 -0.43 1.05
CA LEU A 37 -17.69 0.41 -0.10
C LEU A 37 -18.31 1.75 0.29
N SER A 38 -19.24 1.74 1.26
CA SER A 38 -19.88 2.95 1.77
C SER A 38 -18.87 3.90 2.40
N ILE A 39 -17.88 3.37 3.13
CA ILE A 39 -16.80 4.15 3.75
C ILE A 39 -15.89 4.75 2.66
N VAL A 40 -15.51 3.98 1.64
CA VAL A 40 -14.71 4.47 0.52
C VAL A 40 -15.43 5.59 -0.23
N GLN A 41 -16.73 5.41 -0.53
CA GLN A 41 -17.55 6.45 -1.16
C GLN A 41 -17.66 7.71 -0.29
N ALA A 42 -17.79 7.55 1.02
CA ALA A 42 -17.85 8.67 1.95
C ALA A 42 -16.52 9.43 2.05
N GLN A 43 -15.36 8.74 2.01
CA GLN A 43 -14.06 9.40 1.88
C GLN A 43 -14.04 10.26 0.63
N TYR A 44 -14.27 9.63 -0.52
CA TYR A 44 -14.19 10.26 -1.83
C TYR A 44 -15.05 11.51 -1.97
N HIS A 45 -16.29 11.49 -1.46
CA HIS A 45 -17.24 12.60 -1.64
C HIS A 45 -17.13 13.71 -0.60
N ILE A 46 -16.53 13.45 0.57
CA ILE A 46 -16.66 14.34 1.72
C ILE A 46 -15.32 14.84 2.20
N TYR A 47 -14.29 13.99 2.19
CA TYR A 47 -13.07 14.23 2.95
C TYR A 47 -11.84 14.34 2.06
N HIS A 48 -10.98 15.30 2.39
CA HIS A 48 -9.68 15.44 1.75
C HIS A 48 -8.75 14.29 2.19
N THR A 49 -7.90 13.77 1.29
CA THR A 49 -6.96 12.66 1.62
C THR A 49 -5.82 13.12 2.55
N GLU A 50 -5.51 14.41 2.57
CA GLU A 50 -4.53 15.04 3.47
C GLU A 50 -5.23 15.97 4.48
N LEU A 51 -4.81 16.01 5.75
CA LEU A 51 -5.33 16.92 6.78
C LEU A 51 -4.21 17.83 7.27
N SER A 52 -4.25 19.14 6.97
CA SER A 52 -3.31 20.12 7.58
C SER A 52 -1.82 19.71 7.57
N GLY A 53 -1.34 19.03 6.53
CA GLY A 53 0.04 18.52 6.44
C GLY A 53 0.33 17.20 7.15
N TYR A 54 -0.67 16.60 7.81
CA TYR A 54 -0.65 15.27 8.39
C TYR A 54 -1.54 14.30 7.58
N LEU A 55 -1.12 13.03 7.52
CA LEU A 55 -1.64 11.97 6.66
C LEU A 55 -3.04 11.45 7.03
N ALA A 56 -3.88 12.24 7.70
CA ALA A 56 -5.05 11.68 8.37
C ALA A 56 -6.10 11.12 7.41
N GLY A 57 -6.30 11.69 6.21
CA GLY A 57 -7.40 11.34 5.28
C GLY A 57 -7.31 9.93 4.67
N ALA A 58 -6.16 9.58 4.10
CA ALA A 58 -5.89 8.28 3.44
C ALA A 58 -6.16 7.07 4.35
N ASP A 59 -5.96 7.23 5.65
CA ASP A 59 -6.05 6.14 6.60
C ASP A 59 -7.44 5.51 6.72
N MET A 60 -8.52 6.25 6.44
CA MET A 60 -9.88 5.71 6.58
C MET A 60 -10.20 4.66 5.52
N VAL A 61 -9.78 4.91 4.28
CA VAL A 61 -9.94 3.95 3.17
C VAL A 61 -9.06 2.74 3.42
N GLN A 62 -7.80 2.97 3.77
CA GLN A 62 -6.85 1.90 4.05
C GLN A 62 -7.37 0.99 5.17
N ASP A 63 -7.73 1.55 6.33
CA ASP A 63 -8.18 0.78 7.48
C ASP A 63 -9.48 0.01 7.22
N ALA A 64 -10.47 0.63 6.57
CA ALA A 64 -11.73 -0.05 6.22
C ALA A 64 -11.48 -1.28 5.32
N LEU A 65 -10.63 -1.11 4.30
CA LEU A 65 -10.23 -2.19 3.39
C LEU A 65 -9.35 -3.24 4.08
N THR A 66 -8.47 -2.80 4.99
CA THR A 66 -7.63 -3.68 5.81
C THR A 66 -8.50 -4.61 6.65
N ARG A 67 -9.37 -4.04 7.48
CA ARG A 67 -10.26 -4.77 8.39
C ARG A 67 -11.20 -5.69 7.63
N TYR A 68 -11.74 -5.22 6.50
CA TYR A 68 -12.56 -6.05 5.63
C TYR A 68 -11.84 -7.34 5.23
N ALA A 69 -10.61 -7.25 4.71
CA ALA A 69 -9.92 -8.45 4.25
C ALA A 69 -9.33 -9.32 5.38
N LEU A 70 -9.16 -8.78 6.59
CA LEU A 70 -8.85 -9.58 7.78
C LEU A 70 -10.08 -10.33 8.32
N GLY A 71 -11.27 -10.13 7.73
CA GLY A 71 -12.52 -10.79 8.14
C GLY A 71 -13.32 -10.02 9.18
N GLY A 72 -13.12 -8.69 9.29
CA GLY A 72 -13.90 -7.83 10.16
C GLY A 72 -15.38 -7.74 9.75
N THR A 73 -16.25 -7.55 10.75
CA THR A 73 -17.69 -7.40 10.56
C THR A 73 -18.05 -5.98 10.14
N SER A 74 -19.27 -5.78 9.62
CA SER A 74 -19.81 -4.44 9.32
C SER A 74 -19.76 -3.50 10.54
N ARG A 75 -19.88 -4.06 11.75
CA ARG A 75 -19.79 -3.30 13.00
C ARG A 75 -18.37 -2.81 13.25
N ASP A 76 -17.36 -3.64 13.04
CA ASP A 76 -15.95 -3.28 13.25
C ASP A 76 -15.51 -2.15 12.32
N LEU A 77 -15.94 -2.24 11.05
CA LEU A 77 -15.70 -1.21 10.04
C LEU A 77 -16.42 0.11 10.41
N TYR A 78 -17.68 0.03 10.82
CA TYR A 78 -18.48 1.20 11.17
C TYR A 78 -17.98 1.92 12.42
N GLN A 79 -17.58 1.19 13.46
CA GLN A 79 -17.01 1.78 14.68
C GLN A 79 -15.76 2.59 14.36
N THR A 80 -14.95 2.09 13.44
CA THR A 80 -13.71 2.74 13.03
C THR A 80 -13.98 3.97 12.18
N PHE A 81 -14.93 3.88 11.22
CA PHE A 81 -15.43 5.04 10.49
C PHE A 81 -15.90 6.16 11.45
N LYS A 82 -16.67 5.81 12.48
CA LYS A 82 -17.14 6.78 13.49
C LYS A 82 -16.00 7.46 14.24
N ARG A 83 -14.91 6.74 14.49
CA ARG A 83 -13.73 7.27 15.17
C ARG A 83 -12.96 8.27 14.30
N PHE A 84 -12.82 8.01 12.99
CA PHE A 84 -12.09 8.91 12.08
C PHE A 84 -12.85 10.15 11.68
N ARG A 85 -14.17 10.03 11.54
CA ARG A 85 -15.02 11.07 10.96
C ARG A 85 -14.79 12.49 11.54
N PRO A 86 -14.65 12.68 12.87
CA PRO A 86 -14.56 14.02 13.46
C PRO A 86 -13.33 14.80 13.04
N ASP A 87 -12.21 14.12 12.79
CA ASP A 87 -10.89 14.75 12.59
C ASP A 87 -10.57 15.03 11.11
N LYS A 88 -11.53 14.80 10.20
CA LYS A 88 -11.29 14.90 8.75
C LYS A 88 -11.64 16.29 8.20
N GLU A 89 -10.73 16.82 7.39
CA GLU A 89 -10.98 18.00 6.58
C GLU A 89 -11.89 17.66 5.41
N ARG A 90 -12.78 18.60 5.06
CA ARG A 90 -13.69 18.41 3.93
C ARG A 90 -13.06 18.90 2.64
N ILE A 91 -13.40 18.24 1.54
CA ILE A 91 -13.01 18.70 0.20
C ILE A 91 -13.66 20.08 -0.05
N PRO A 92 -12.89 21.08 -0.53
CA PRO A 92 -13.46 22.36 -0.92
C PRO A 92 -14.55 22.18 -2.00
N PRO A 93 -15.64 22.97 -1.98
CA PRO A 93 -16.82 22.70 -2.79
C PRO A 93 -16.65 22.89 -4.30
N THR A 94 -15.52 23.41 -4.79
CA THR A 94 -15.32 23.66 -6.22
C THR A 94 -13.86 23.47 -6.62
N PRO A 95 -13.58 22.78 -7.74
CA PRO A 95 -12.26 22.78 -8.36
C PRO A 95 -11.82 24.23 -8.65
N THR A 96 -10.54 24.50 -8.41
CA THR A 96 -9.94 25.82 -8.66
C THR A 96 -9.55 25.97 -10.13
N ILE A 97 -9.17 24.87 -10.77
CA ILE A 97 -8.67 24.79 -12.14
C ILE A 97 -9.26 23.59 -12.87
N THR A 98 -9.03 23.50 -14.17
CA THR A 98 -9.34 22.29 -14.94
C THR A 98 -8.05 21.57 -15.29
N ILE A 99 -7.84 20.43 -14.64
CA ILE A 99 -6.75 19.51 -14.96
C ILE A 99 -7.19 18.60 -16.13
N THR A 100 -6.25 18.36 -17.04
CA THR A 100 -6.42 17.62 -18.29
C THR A 100 -5.19 16.76 -18.55
N SER A 101 -5.30 15.80 -19.46
CA SER A 101 -4.16 14.97 -19.90
C SER A 101 -2.97 15.78 -20.46
N ARG A 102 -3.16 17.05 -20.82
CA ARG A 102 -2.12 17.94 -21.36
C ARG A 102 -1.39 18.78 -20.32
N ASN A 103 -2.05 19.14 -19.21
CA ASN A 103 -1.54 20.10 -18.23
C ASN A 103 -1.41 19.53 -16.81
N TRP A 104 -1.74 18.26 -16.59
CA TRP A 104 -1.70 17.67 -15.24
C TRP A 104 -0.31 17.70 -14.59
N ARG A 105 0.77 17.85 -15.35
CA ARG A 105 2.12 17.96 -14.78
C ARG A 105 2.47 19.37 -14.29
N ASP A 106 1.67 20.38 -14.63
CA ASP A 106 1.98 21.79 -14.34
C ASP A 106 1.78 22.15 -12.86
N TRP A 107 1.05 21.30 -12.12
CA TRP A 107 0.61 21.58 -10.75
C TRP A 107 1.12 20.53 -9.74
N LEU A 108 2.19 19.79 -10.07
CA LEU A 108 2.72 18.73 -9.22
C LEU A 108 3.31 19.31 -7.91
N GLY A 109 3.08 18.63 -6.79
CA GLY A 109 3.58 19.04 -5.47
C GLY A 109 2.74 20.13 -4.78
N HIS A 110 1.66 20.60 -5.41
CA HIS A 110 0.81 21.65 -4.88
C HIS A 110 -0.46 21.06 -4.24
N LYS A 111 -0.47 21.02 -2.90
CA LYS A 111 -1.55 20.42 -2.07
C LYS A 111 -2.94 21.01 -2.34
N SER A 112 -3.02 22.28 -2.70
CA SER A 112 -4.29 22.96 -2.99
C SER A 112 -5.06 22.39 -4.18
N TYR A 113 -4.39 21.65 -5.08
CA TYR A 113 -5.00 21.11 -6.29
C TYR A 113 -5.44 19.64 -6.15
N TYR A 114 -5.48 19.10 -4.93
CA TYR A 114 -5.92 17.72 -4.70
C TYR A 114 -7.29 17.42 -5.31
N HIS A 115 -8.28 18.29 -5.08
CA HIS A 115 -9.64 18.10 -5.61
C HIS A 115 -9.66 18.15 -7.13
N ASP A 116 -8.89 19.06 -7.73
CA ASP A 116 -8.75 19.18 -9.18
C ASP A 116 -8.16 17.91 -9.81
N TYR A 117 -7.15 17.29 -9.15
CA TYR A 117 -6.61 16.01 -9.58
C TYR A 117 -7.59 14.86 -9.35
N LEU A 118 -8.30 14.86 -8.23
CA LEU A 118 -9.28 13.84 -7.89
C LEU A 118 -10.37 13.78 -8.95
N ASP A 119 -10.94 14.93 -9.32
CA ASP A 119 -11.95 15.05 -10.37
C ASP A 119 -11.42 14.58 -11.73
N PHE A 120 -10.19 14.97 -12.07
CA PHE A 120 -9.54 14.56 -13.31
C PHE A 120 -9.34 13.04 -13.41
N PHE A 121 -8.71 12.41 -12.41
CA PHE A 121 -8.44 10.96 -12.45
C PHE A 121 -9.71 10.14 -12.33
N ASP A 122 -10.69 10.61 -11.54
CA ASP A 122 -11.99 9.99 -11.46
C ASP A 122 -12.71 10.01 -12.83
N GLN A 123 -12.67 11.13 -13.55
CA GLN A 123 -13.21 11.22 -14.92
C GLN A 123 -12.50 10.27 -15.88
N GLU A 124 -11.17 10.27 -15.89
CA GLU A 124 -10.36 9.39 -16.75
C GLU A 124 -10.68 7.90 -16.51
N LEU A 125 -10.85 7.50 -15.24
CA LEU A 125 -11.21 6.12 -14.89
C LEU A 125 -12.67 5.77 -15.22
N ARG A 126 -13.62 6.72 -15.09
CA ARG A 126 -15.03 6.50 -15.51
C ARG A 126 -15.14 6.27 -17.01
N LEU A 127 -14.38 7.02 -17.81
CA LEU A 127 -14.36 6.87 -19.26
C LEU A 127 -13.93 5.44 -19.68
N ILE A 128 -13.02 4.82 -18.93
CA ILE A 128 -12.65 3.40 -19.14
C ILE A 128 -13.83 2.47 -18.86
N GLU A 129 -14.57 2.67 -17.78
CA GLU A 129 -15.75 1.86 -17.46
C GLU A 129 -16.80 1.96 -18.57
N GLU A 130 -17.08 3.18 -19.04
CA GLU A 130 -18.03 3.46 -20.12
C GLU A 130 -17.58 2.87 -21.47
N GLU A 131 -16.29 2.97 -21.80
CA GLU A 131 -15.72 2.44 -23.04
C GLU A 131 -15.81 0.90 -23.08
N VAL A 132 -15.42 0.23 -21.98
CA VAL A 132 -15.47 -1.23 -21.90
C VAL A 132 -16.93 -1.72 -21.90
N TYR A 133 -17.82 -1.03 -21.19
CA TYR A 133 -19.26 -1.34 -21.19
C TYR A 133 -19.85 -1.25 -22.59
N THR A 134 -19.60 -0.15 -23.32
CA THR A 134 -20.15 0.07 -24.67
C THR A 134 -19.64 -0.99 -25.66
N LYS A 135 -18.34 -1.31 -25.62
CA LYS A 135 -17.75 -2.35 -26.50
C LYS A 135 -18.31 -3.74 -26.23
N THR A 136 -18.63 -4.04 -24.98
CA THR A 136 -19.12 -5.36 -24.58
C THR A 136 -20.63 -5.51 -24.81
N GLU A 137 -21.41 -4.44 -24.68
CA GLU A 137 -22.83 -4.41 -25.06
C GLU A 137 -23.02 -4.64 -26.56
N THR A 138 -22.14 -4.09 -27.41
CA THR A 138 -22.18 -4.34 -28.87
C THR A 138 -21.79 -5.76 -29.28
N ALA A 139 -21.16 -6.54 -28.39
CA ALA A 139 -20.57 -7.84 -28.70
C ALA A 139 -21.34 -9.04 -28.11
N LEU A 140 -22.29 -8.83 -27.19
CA LEU A 140 -22.95 -9.91 -26.44
C LEU A 140 -24.46 -9.98 -26.72
N THR A 141 -25.00 -11.19 -26.84
CA THR A 141 -26.45 -11.43 -26.82
C THR A 141 -27.04 -11.18 -25.42
N PRO A 142 -28.30 -10.75 -25.29
CA PRO A 142 -28.90 -10.44 -23.99
C PRO A 142 -28.94 -11.69 -23.10
N GLY A 143 -28.11 -11.75 -22.05
CA GLY A 143 -28.12 -12.83 -21.06
C GLY A 143 -26.80 -13.16 -20.36
N GLN A 144 -25.65 -12.67 -20.85
CA GLN A 144 -24.32 -13.04 -20.29
C GLN A 144 -23.71 -12.03 -19.30
N LEU A 145 -24.38 -10.92 -18.96
CA LEU A 145 -23.81 -9.85 -18.14
C LEU A 145 -23.74 -10.13 -16.61
N SER A 146 -24.33 -11.20 -16.10
CA SER A 146 -24.51 -11.41 -14.65
C SER A 146 -23.52 -12.40 -14.01
N SER A 147 -22.50 -12.87 -14.73
CA SER A 147 -21.48 -13.76 -14.15
C SER A 147 -20.38 -12.98 -13.44
N PRO A 148 -19.92 -13.40 -12.24
CA PRO A 148 -18.80 -12.76 -11.55
C PRO A 148 -17.53 -12.76 -12.39
N CYS A 149 -17.27 -13.80 -13.18
CA CYS A 149 -16.12 -13.89 -14.08
C CYS A 149 -16.50 -13.46 -15.50
N SER A 150 -17.16 -12.31 -15.64
CA SER A 150 -17.47 -11.78 -16.97
C SER A 150 -16.18 -11.24 -17.62
N PRO A 151 -15.90 -11.56 -18.89
CA PRO A 151 -14.72 -11.05 -19.62
C PRO A 151 -14.67 -9.52 -19.71
N THR A 152 -15.82 -8.87 -19.49
CA THR A 152 -15.97 -7.41 -19.37
C THR A 152 -15.24 -6.87 -18.14
N ARG A 153 -15.31 -7.55 -17.00
CA ARG A 153 -14.74 -7.11 -15.72
C ARG A 153 -13.22 -7.18 -15.74
N THR A 154 -12.66 -8.27 -16.27
CA THR A 154 -11.20 -8.44 -16.40
C THR A 154 -10.61 -7.41 -17.38
N ALA A 155 -11.33 -7.09 -18.46
CA ALA A 155 -10.93 -6.05 -19.40
C ALA A 155 -10.93 -4.65 -18.75
N THR A 156 -11.96 -4.29 -17.97
CA THR A 156 -12.01 -3.02 -17.23
C THR A 156 -10.83 -2.89 -16.26
N THR A 157 -10.59 -3.90 -15.41
CA THR A 157 -9.49 -3.88 -14.45
C THR A 157 -8.13 -3.75 -15.14
N SER A 158 -7.92 -4.48 -16.23
CA SER A 158 -6.68 -4.39 -17.01
C SER A 158 -6.48 -2.99 -17.59
N ARG A 159 -7.54 -2.36 -18.11
CA ARG A 159 -7.45 -1.02 -18.69
C ARG A 159 -7.25 0.07 -17.63
N MET A 160 -7.89 -0.05 -16.47
CA MET A 160 -7.63 0.82 -15.31
C MET A 160 -6.19 0.70 -14.83
N ALA A 161 -5.64 -0.52 -14.75
CA ALA A 161 -4.24 -0.73 -14.42
C ALA A 161 -3.31 -0.02 -15.43
N GLN A 162 -3.58 -0.13 -16.73
CA GLN A 162 -2.79 0.59 -17.75
C GLN A 162 -2.81 2.11 -17.53
N LEU A 163 -3.96 2.69 -17.17
CA LEU A 163 -4.06 4.11 -16.85
C LEU A 163 -3.26 4.47 -15.59
N VAL A 164 -3.37 3.67 -14.53
CA VAL A 164 -2.57 3.84 -13.32
C VAL A 164 -1.07 3.83 -13.67
N ALA A 165 -0.61 2.91 -14.51
CA ALA A 165 0.78 2.86 -14.96
C ALA A 165 1.20 4.14 -15.72
N GLU A 166 0.37 4.59 -16.66
CA GLU A 166 0.62 5.78 -17.49
C GLU A 166 0.88 7.04 -16.64
N TYR A 167 0.09 7.24 -15.58
CA TYR A 167 0.22 8.39 -14.70
C TYR A 167 1.21 8.16 -13.55
N LEU A 168 1.36 6.93 -13.04
CA LEU A 168 2.29 6.62 -11.94
C LEU A 168 3.75 6.64 -12.39
N THR A 169 4.10 6.04 -13.53
CA THR A 169 5.48 5.98 -14.04
C THR A 169 6.22 7.33 -13.95
N PRO A 170 5.70 8.43 -14.52
CA PRO A 170 6.37 9.74 -14.47
C PRO A 170 6.42 10.35 -13.06
N LEU A 171 5.58 9.89 -12.12
CA LEU A 171 5.55 10.38 -10.75
C LEU A 171 6.59 9.70 -9.85
N ILE A 172 6.96 8.44 -10.12
CA ILE A 172 7.86 7.63 -9.27
C ILE A 172 9.12 8.39 -8.79
N PRO A 173 9.90 9.10 -9.63
CA PRO A 173 11.10 9.79 -9.17
C PRO A 173 10.83 10.89 -8.13
N GLY A 174 9.65 11.50 -8.15
CA GLY A 174 9.22 12.51 -7.18
C GLY A 174 8.59 11.94 -5.90
N LEU A 175 8.44 10.62 -5.81
CA LEU A 175 7.81 9.95 -4.66
C LEU A 175 8.81 9.30 -3.70
N CYS A 176 10.12 9.53 -3.87
CA CYS A 176 11.17 8.95 -3.03
C CYS A 176 11.09 9.34 -1.54
N ALA A 177 10.25 10.30 -1.17
CA ALA A 177 10.01 10.75 0.21
C ALA A 177 8.52 10.74 0.59
N SER A 178 7.66 10.10 -0.22
CA SER A 178 6.20 10.10 -0.06
C SER A 178 5.62 8.69 -0.18
N THR A 179 5.75 7.90 0.89
CA THR A 179 5.20 6.55 0.97
C THR A 179 3.67 6.53 1.01
N GLY A 180 3.03 7.55 1.60
CA GLY A 180 1.56 7.63 1.75
C GLY A 180 0.81 7.46 0.43
N ALA A 181 1.25 8.14 -0.62
CA ALA A 181 0.63 8.06 -1.94
C ALA A 181 0.72 6.66 -2.55
N LEU A 182 1.88 6.01 -2.42
CA LEU A 182 2.09 4.64 -2.89
C LEU A 182 1.23 3.65 -2.12
N ILE A 183 1.11 3.81 -0.81
CA ILE A 183 0.23 2.97 0.04
C ILE A 183 -1.21 3.09 -0.44
N HIS A 184 -1.73 4.31 -0.55
CA HIS A 184 -3.13 4.54 -0.94
C HIS A 184 -3.44 4.00 -2.34
N LEU A 185 -2.57 4.26 -3.31
CA LEU A 185 -2.72 3.74 -4.67
C LEU A 185 -2.62 2.21 -4.70
N GLY A 186 -1.74 1.62 -3.87
CA GLY A 186 -1.63 0.18 -3.69
C GLY A 186 -2.94 -0.46 -3.23
N TYR A 187 -3.63 0.15 -2.25
CA TYR A 187 -4.97 -0.28 -1.85
C TYR A 187 -5.98 -0.16 -3.00
N GLY A 188 -5.95 0.93 -3.77
CA GLY A 188 -6.81 1.08 -4.94
C GLY A 188 -6.63 -0.06 -5.96
N VAL A 189 -5.38 -0.40 -6.26
CA VAL A 189 -5.00 -1.50 -7.17
C VAL A 189 -5.37 -2.87 -6.60
N GLU A 190 -4.98 -3.15 -5.35
CA GLU A 190 -5.23 -4.43 -4.68
C GLU A 190 -6.72 -4.78 -4.67
N PHE A 191 -7.57 -3.80 -4.33
CA PHE A 191 -9.00 -4.01 -4.17
C PHE A 191 -9.83 -3.74 -5.41
N GLY A 192 -9.21 -3.33 -6.53
CA GLY A 192 -9.91 -2.96 -7.76
C GLY A 192 -10.81 -1.72 -7.61
N SER A 193 -10.61 -0.90 -6.57
CA SER A 193 -11.48 0.22 -6.26
C SER A 193 -11.14 1.44 -7.10
N ARG A 194 -11.99 1.76 -8.08
CA ARG A 194 -11.84 2.94 -8.94
C ARG A 194 -11.66 4.24 -8.16
N LEU A 195 -12.47 4.44 -7.10
CA LEU A 195 -12.42 5.65 -6.28
C LEU A 195 -11.09 5.75 -5.53
N ALA A 196 -10.62 4.65 -4.94
CA ALA A 196 -9.34 4.64 -4.24
C ALA A 196 -8.14 4.80 -5.20
N MET A 197 -8.23 4.29 -6.44
CA MET A 197 -7.22 4.56 -7.48
C MET A 197 -7.17 6.05 -7.84
N ALA A 198 -8.33 6.70 -8.04
CA ALA A 198 -8.41 8.13 -8.32
C ALA A 198 -7.80 8.97 -7.19
N GLU A 199 -8.18 8.68 -5.94
CA GLU A 199 -7.60 9.31 -4.76
C GLU A 199 -6.09 9.07 -4.66
N GLY A 200 -5.61 7.86 -4.97
CA GLY A 200 -4.20 7.50 -4.90
C GLY A 200 -3.36 8.25 -5.92
N LEU A 201 -3.84 8.39 -7.16
CA LEU A 201 -3.19 9.17 -8.21
C LEU A 201 -3.20 10.67 -7.90
N ALA A 202 -4.33 11.20 -7.41
CA ALA A 202 -4.42 12.59 -6.99
C ALA A 202 -3.46 12.87 -5.83
N TYR A 203 -3.40 11.95 -4.87
CA TYR A 203 -2.50 12.06 -3.73
C TYR A 203 -1.02 11.99 -4.15
N ALA A 204 -0.68 11.13 -5.12
CA ALA A 204 0.65 11.07 -5.71
C ALA A 204 1.05 12.38 -6.40
N CYS A 205 0.12 13.03 -7.11
CA CYS A 205 0.39 14.31 -7.78
C CYS A 205 0.69 15.44 -6.79
N ILE A 206 -0.11 15.58 -5.74
CA ILE A 206 0.11 16.64 -4.75
C ILE A 206 1.31 16.38 -3.82
N SER A 207 1.71 15.11 -3.67
CA SER A 207 2.86 14.73 -2.83
C SER A 207 4.16 14.67 -3.60
N TYR A 208 4.12 14.95 -4.91
CA TYR A 208 5.29 14.92 -5.77
C TYR A 208 6.34 15.93 -5.32
N GLN A 209 7.58 15.47 -5.14
CA GLN A 209 8.71 16.29 -4.73
C GLN A 209 9.76 16.39 -5.84
N PRO A 210 9.85 17.52 -6.57
CA PRO A 210 10.82 17.68 -7.65
C PRO A 210 12.28 17.46 -7.21
N ALA A 211 12.61 17.80 -5.96
CA ALA A 211 13.96 17.65 -5.40
C ALA A 211 14.45 16.20 -5.37
N THR A 212 13.55 15.21 -5.30
CA THR A 212 13.94 13.80 -5.21
C THR A 212 14.15 13.14 -6.57
N THR A 213 13.76 13.79 -7.67
CA THR A 213 13.90 13.25 -9.03
C THR A 213 15.34 12.92 -9.39
N CYS A 214 16.30 13.59 -8.75
CA CYS A 214 17.72 13.38 -9.00
C CYS A 214 18.21 11.97 -8.60
N PHE A 215 17.51 11.25 -7.72
CA PHE A 215 17.90 9.91 -7.26
C PHE A 215 17.60 8.82 -8.29
N ILE A 216 16.56 9.01 -9.11
CA ILE A 216 16.06 8.01 -10.05
C ILE A 216 15.94 8.68 -11.41
N PRO A 217 16.92 8.49 -12.31
CA PRO A 217 16.88 9.10 -13.64
C PRO A 217 15.69 8.57 -14.44
N SER A 218 14.84 9.47 -14.93
CA SER A 218 13.77 9.10 -15.86
C SER A 218 14.39 8.49 -17.13
N ASN A 219 13.87 7.34 -17.57
CA ASN A 219 14.27 6.60 -18.77
C ASN A 219 15.60 5.82 -18.70
N ALA A 220 16.14 5.55 -17.51
CA ALA A 220 17.27 4.62 -17.39
C ALA A 220 16.82 3.18 -17.71
N PRO A 221 17.60 2.39 -18.50
CA PRO A 221 17.32 0.97 -18.64
C PRO A 221 17.41 0.26 -17.28
N SER A 222 16.66 -0.83 -17.13
CA SER A 222 16.73 -1.69 -15.94
C SER A 222 18.16 -2.19 -15.79
N SER A 223 18.72 -2.03 -14.59
CA SER A 223 20.02 -2.64 -14.26
C SER A 223 19.87 -4.14 -13.99
N TRP A 224 18.66 -4.59 -13.68
CA TRP A 224 18.33 -5.98 -13.38
C TRP A 224 18.12 -6.86 -14.62
N ASP A 225 17.96 -6.25 -15.80
CA ASP A 225 17.75 -7.00 -17.05
C ASP A 225 19.08 -7.41 -17.74
N GLN A 226 20.19 -6.71 -17.46
CA GLN A 226 21.43 -6.83 -18.24
C GLN A 226 22.28 -8.08 -17.92
N GLU A 227 22.00 -8.81 -16.84
CA GLU A 227 22.83 -9.92 -16.38
C GLU A 227 22.48 -11.32 -16.96
N GLN A 228 21.40 -11.44 -17.75
CA GLN A 228 21.05 -12.74 -18.36
C GLN A 228 22.03 -13.20 -19.47
N HIS A 229 22.98 -12.36 -19.91
CA HIS A 229 23.90 -12.66 -21.03
C HIS A 229 25.39 -12.82 -20.70
N GLN A 230 25.80 -12.82 -19.42
CA GLN A 230 27.19 -13.14 -19.02
C GLN A 230 27.26 -14.36 -18.09
N LYS A 231 26.75 -15.51 -18.54
CA LYS A 231 27.11 -16.82 -17.96
C LYS A 231 28.28 -17.45 -18.74
N THR A 232 29.47 -16.88 -18.58
CA THR A 232 30.74 -17.59 -18.78
C THR A 232 31.70 -17.16 -17.68
N GLY A 233 31.57 -17.78 -16.51
CA GLY A 233 32.41 -17.50 -15.36
C GLY A 233 32.02 -18.41 -14.21
N THR A 234 32.76 -19.50 -14.05
CA THR A 234 32.64 -20.48 -12.97
C THR A 234 32.62 -19.81 -11.60
N THR A 235 31.51 -19.91 -10.85
CA THR A 235 31.53 -19.75 -9.39
C THR A 235 30.70 -20.84 -8.74
N ALA A 236 31.39 -21.62 -7.91
CA ALA A 236 30.84 -22.72 -7.14
C ALA A 236 29.66 -22.27 -6.26
N SER A 237 28.56 -23.02 -6.36
CA SER A 237 27.42 -22.98 -5.46
C SER A 237 27.87 -23.37 -4.04
N THR A 238 28.16 -22.38 -3.19
CA THR A 238 28.24 -22.63 -1.74
C THR A 238 26.83 -22.61 -1.17
N ALA A 239 26.19 -23.78 -1.20
CA ALA A 239 25.01 -24.04 -0.41
C ALA A 239 25.36 -23.87 1.08
N GLY A 240 24.59 -23.04 1.82
CA GLY A 240 24.53 -23.14 3.28
C GLY A 240 24.75 -21.88 4.13
N VAL A 241 24.94 -20.69 3.57
CA VAL A 241 24.95 -19.44 4.39
C VAL A 241 23.81 -18.52 3.93
N PRO A 242 22.87 -18.13 4.82
CA PRO A 242 21.89 -17.12 4.46
C PRO A 242 22.60 -15.82 4.09
N LYS A 243 22.49 -15.41 2.82
CA LYS A 243 23.02 -14.13 2.33
C LYS A 243 22.41 -13.03 3.20
N LYS A 244 23.24 -12.30 3.94
CA LYS A 244 22.78 -11.19 4.80
C LYS A 244 22.03 -10.18 3.93
N SER A 245 20.91 -9.66 4.42
CA SER A 245 20.15 -8.62 3.73
C SER A 245 21.07 -7.44 3.34
N PRO A 246 21.14 -7.08 2.04
CA PRO A 246 21.85 -5.89 1.59
C PRO A 246 21.39 -4.62 2.31
N THR A 247 20.08 -4.41 2.44
CA THR A 247 19.55 -3.22 3.12
C THR A 247 19.96 -3.19 4.58
N VAL A 248 19.85 -4.28 5.35
CA VAL A 248 20.31 -4.31 6.75
C VAL A 248 21.79 -3.96 6.87
N SER A 249 22.62 -4.46 5.95
CA SER A 249 24.06 -4.17 5.94
C SER A 249 24.32 -2.68 5.67
N ILE A 250 23.58 -2.09 4.72
CA ILE A 250 23.68 -0.66 4.36
C ILE A 250 23.16 0.24 5.48
N LEU A 251 22.04 -0.10 6.13
CA LEU A 251 21.53 0.64 7.28
C LEU A 251 22.53 0.66 8.45
N ASN A 252 23.25 -0.44 8.67
CA ASN A 252 24.31 -0.48 9.67
C ASN A 252 25.53 0.40 9.28
N MET A 253 25.82 0.55 7.99
CA MET A 253 26.82 1.53 7.52
C MET A 253 26.33 2.97 7.75
N ILE A 254 25.09 3.26 7.34
CA ILE A 254 24.43 4.57 7.52
C ILE A 254 24.38 4.99 8.99
N ARG A 255 24.06 4.05 9.89
CA ARG A 255 24.03 4.29 11.34
C ARG A 255 25.36 4.80 11.88
N ASN A 256 26.48 4.37 11.31
CA ASN A 256 27.82 4.76 11.74
C ASN A 256 28.42 5.91 10.90
N ASP A 257 27.70 6.42 9.89
CA ASP A 257 28.20 7.47 9.03
C ASP A 257 27.98 8.86 9.64
N LYS A 258 29.05 9.44 10.17
CA LYS A 258 29.07 10.77 10.80
C LYS A 258 28.71 11.91 9.84
N ARG A 259 28.78 11.69 8.52
CA ARG A 259 28.38 12.70 7.52
C ARG A 259 26.88 12.95 7.51
N LEU A 260 26.10 12.04 8.11
CA LEU A 260 24.65 12.17 8.32
C LEU A 260 24.30 12.78 9.68
N ASP A 261 25.29 13.14 10.50
CA ASP A 261 25.07 13.83 11.77
C ASP A 261 24.64 15.30 11.52
N GLY A 262 23.96 15.89 12.50
CA GLY A 262 23.44 17.26 12.48
C GLY A 262 22.01 17.32 12.98
N MET A 263 21.63 18.46 13.58
CA MET A 263 20.28 18.66 14.10
C MET A 263 19.31 19.02 12.97
N PHE A 264 18.13 18.41 12.99
CA PHE A 264 17.02 18.78 12.12
C PHE A 264 15.93 19.45 12.97
N ASP A 265 15.96 20.78 13.07
CA ASP A 265 14.98 21.55 13.84
C ASP A 265 13.68 21.76 13.03
N ALA A 266 12.99 20.66 12.73
CA ALA A 266 11.72 20.66 12.03
C ALA A 266 10.84 19.44 12.41
N GLY A 267 9.58 19.46 12.01
CA GLY A 267 8.76 18.23 12.04
C GLY A 267 9.29 17.20 11.05
N PHE A 268 8.86 15.93 11.19
CA PHE A 268 9.36 14.79 10.40
C PHE A 268 9.52 15.09 8.89
N GLN A 269 8.49 15.68 8.25
CA GLN A 269 8.54 16.01 6.82
C GLN A 269 9.58 17.09 6.49
N GLY A 270 9.78 18.07 7.37
CA GLY A 270 10.85 19.05 7.22
C GLY A 270 12.23 18.40 7.29
N CYS A 271 12.45 17.51 8.27
CA CYS A 271 13.69 16.75 8.38
C CYS A 271 13.94 15.88 7.14
N LEU A 272 12.89 15.22 6.64
CA LEU A 272 12.96 14.38 5.44
C LEU A 272 13.38 15.21 4.21
N ASN A 273 12.77 16.37 4.01
CA ASN A 273 13.13 17.29 2.92
C ASN A 273 14.58 17.77 3.04
N VAL A 274 15.06 18.08 4.25
CA VAL A 274 16.46 18.48 4.48
C VAL A 274 17.41 17.33 4.16
N VAL A 275 17.16 16.11 4.63
CA VAL A 275 17.99 14.93 4.33
C VAL A 275 18.07 14.70 2.81
N MET A 276 16.92 14.70 2.14
CA MET A 276 16.83 14.44 0.70
C MET A 276 17.49 15.53 -0.14
N SER A 277 17.51 16.79 0.31
CA SER A 277 18.07 17.91 -0.45
C SER A 277 19.55 18.18 -0.13
N SER A 278 19.99 17.92 1.11
CA SER A 278 21.35 18.26 1.56
C SER A 278 22.35 17.11 1.47
N ARG A 279 21.88 15.85 1.44
CA ARG A 279 22.74 14.65 1.46
C ARG A 279 22.70 13.84 0.15
N VAL A 280 22.34 14.48 -0.96
CA VAL A 280 22.09 13.83 -2.27
C VAL A 280 23.21 12.88 -2.71
N SER A 281 24.47 13.33 -2.70
CA SER A 281 25.60 12.51 -3.19
C SER A 281 25.80 11.25 -2.35
N LEU A 282 25.67 11.36 -1.03
CA LEU A 282 25.80 10.25 -0.10
C LEU A 282 24.67 9.25 -0.25
N LEU A 283 23.43 9.74 -0.33
CA LEU A 283 22.26 8.89 -0.55
C LEU A 283 22.33 8.15 -1.90
N LYS A 284 22.80 8.82 -2.97
CA LYS A 284 23.08 8.17 -4.26
C LYS A 284 24.13 7.07 -4.16
N SER A 285 25.20 7.27 -3.38
CA SER A 285 26.20 6.23 -3.15
C SER A 285 25.57 5.00 -2.49
N TYR A 286 24.76 5.19 -1.46
CA TYR A 286 24.09 4.06 -0.80
C TYR A 286 23.06 3.37 -1.70
N LEU A 287 22.28 4.12 -2.49
CA LEU A 287 21.36 3.56 -3.48
C LEU A 287 22.11 2.72 -4.53
N GLY A 288 23.26 3.20 -4.99
CA GLY A 288 24.13 2.46 -5.91
C GLY A 288 24.66 1.17 -5.29
N MET A 289 25.07 1.20 -4.01
CA MET A 289 25.50 0.00 -3.28
C MET A 289 24.39 -1.03 -3.10
N TRP A 290 23.14 -0.59 -2.91
CA TRP A 290 22.00 -1.50 -2.81
C TRP A 290 21.67 -2.10 -4.17
N THR A 291 21.62 -1.27 -5.21
CA THR A 291 21.32 -1.68 -6.59
C THR A 291 22.34 -2.68 -7.13
N SER A 292 23.61 -2.60 -6.70
CA SER A 292 24.65 -3.56 -7.10
C SER A 292 24.61 -4.90 -6.34
N GLN A 293 23.69 -5.09 -5.38
CA GLN A 293 23.59 -6.30 -4.56
C GLN A 293 22.27 -7.07 -4.73
N VAL A 294 21.28 -6.41 -5.33
CA VAL A 294 19.94 -6.92 -5.62
C VAL A 294 19.78 -6.91 -7.13
N HIS A 295 19.33 -8.02 -7.72
CA HIS A 295 19.36 -8.23 -9.18
C HIS A 295 17.99 -8.58 -9.76
N SER A 296 16.93 -8.53 -8.96
CA SER A 296 15.56 -8.76 -9.42
C SER A 296 14.53 -8.06 -8.55
N VAL A 297 13.32 -7.90 -9.10
CA VAL A 297 12.14 -7.39 -8.37
C VAL A 297 11.84 -8.25 -7.14
N ASP A 298 11.93 -9.58 -7.26
CA ASP A 298 11.65 -10.50 -6.16
C ASP A 298 12.69 -10.41 -5.04
N GLU A 299 13.98 -10.30 -5.41
CA GLU A 299 15.05 -10.09 -4.44
C GLU A 299 14.87 -8.76 -3.69
N ALA A 300 14.50 -7.69 -4.41
CA ALA A 300 14.27 -6.38 -3.83
C ALA A 300 13.07 -6.36 -2.87
N LEU A 301 11.94 -6.93 -3.28
CA LEU A 301 10.75 -7.03 -2.43
C LEU A 301 11.02 -7.86 -1.17
N LYS A 302 11.75 -8.97 -1.31
CA LYS A 302 12.16 -9.80 -0.17
C LYS A 302 13.07 -9.02 0.78
N ASP A 303 14.09 -8.33 0.27
CA ASP A 303 15.04 -7.56 1.07
C ASP A 303 14.36 -6.39 1.82
N LEU A 304 13.48 -5.66 1.14
CA LEU A 304 12.68 -4.58 1.73
C LEU A 304 11.68 -5.11 2.77
N SER A 305 10.99 -6.21 2.48
CA SER A 305 10.02 -6.82 3.40
C SER A 305 10.70 -7.30 4.67
N GLN A 306 11.83 -8.02 4.54
CA GLN A 306 12.62 -8.45 5.69
C GLN A 306 13.12 -7.27 6.52
N THR A 307 13.67 -6.25 5.88
CA THR A 307 14.30 -5.12 6.58
C THR A 307 13.26 -4.23 7.26
N SER A 308 12.16 -3.89 6.60
CA SER A 308 11.08 -3.10 7.20
C SER A 308 10.41 -3.83 8.37
N SER A 309 10.25 -5.15 8.27
CA SER A 309 9.76 -5.99 9.38
C SER A 309 10.73 -6.01 10.56
N LEU A 310 12.03 -6.11 10.27
CA LEU A 310 13.07 -6.06 11.29
C LEU A 310 13.13 -4.70 11.99
N LEU A 311 12.93 -3.60 11.25
CA LEU A 311 12.85 -2.26 11.81
C LEU A 311 11.66 -2.15 12.76
N LEU A 312 10.47 -2.64 12.40
CA LEU A 312 9.36 -2.70 13.36
C LEU A 312 9.69 -3.52 14.62
N PHE A 313 10.41 -4.63 14.44
CA PHE A 313 10.82 -5.50 15.55
C PHE A 313 11.99 -4.95 16.40
N THR A 314 12.80 -4.01 15.90
CA THR A 314 14.03 -3.58 16.60
C THR A 314 14.09 -2.08 16.87
N ALA A 315 13.35 -1.29 16.10
CA ALA A 315 13.27 0.16 16.16
C ALA A 315 11.90 0.60 16.71
N THR A 316 11.67 0.35 17.99
CA THR A 316 10.59 0.99 18.76
C THR A 316 11.17 2.17 19.52
N ASN A 317 10.48 3.31 19.47
CA ASN A 317 10.83 4.44 20.32
C ASN A 317 10.46 4.12 21.77
N ARG A 318 11.29 4.60 22.71
CA ARG A 318 10.94 4.59 24.14
C ARG A 318 10.42 5.97 24.50
N PHE A 319 9.14 6.06 24.85
CA PHE A 319 8.57 7.24 25.51
C PHE A 319 8.28 6.85 26.96
N GLY A 320 9.13 7.30 27.88
CA GLY A 320 9.10 6.82 29.26
C GLY A 320 9.38 5.31 29.35
N ASP A 321 8.53 4.59 30.08
CA ASP A 321 8.63 3.13 30.26
C ASP A 321 7.90 2.32 29.18
N GLN A 322 7.20 2.98 28.24
CA GLN A 322 6.45 2.32 27.18
C GLN A 322 7.23 2.26 25.87
N GLN A 323 7.23 1.08 25.24
CA GLN A 323 7.71 0.89 23.88
C GLN A 323 6.57 1.24 22.93
N GLN A 324 6.82 2.16 22.00
CA GLN A 324 5.84 2.58 20.99
C GLN A 324 6.32 2.25 19.58
N LEU A 325 5.39 1.79 18.74
CA LEU A 325 5.63 1.58 17.31
C LEU A 325 5.91 2.91 16.60
N ASP A 326 6.93 2.93 15.74
CA ASP A 326 7.24 4.10 14.91
C ASP A 326 6.37 4.10 13.65
N LYS A 327 5.40 5.01 13.57
CA LYS A 327 4.47 5.09 12.41
C LYS A 327 5.17 5.34 11.07
N HIS A 328 6.29 6.07 11.07
CA HIS A 328 6.98 6.40 9.84
C HIS A 328 7.75 5.18 9.30
N LEU A 329 8.41 4.42 10.18
CA LEU A 329 9.01 3.14 9.80
C LEU A 329 7.95 2.10 9.40
N ALA A 330 6.79 2.09 10.06
CA ALA A 330 5.66 1.25 9.67
C ALA A 330 5.16 1.58 8.25
N ASN A 331 5.06 2.85 7.88
CA ASN A 331 4.66 3.26 6.52
C ASN A 331 5.61 2.73 5.43
N VAL A 332 6.88 2.47 5.75
CA VAL A 332 7.80 1.83 4.79
C VAL A 332 7.42 0.37 4.54
N LEU A 333 7.02 -0.37 5.59
CA LEU A 333 6.47 -1.73 5.43
C LEU A 333 5.18 -1.67 4.58
N LEU A 334 4.27 -0.74 4.88
CA LEU A 334 3.02 -0.61 4.14
C LEU A 334 3.26 -0.26 2.66
N ALA A 335 4.23 0.61 2.36
CA ALA A 335 4.60 0.93 0.99
C ALA A 335 5.24 -0.26 0.28
N THR A 336 6.04 -1.06 1.00
CA THR A 336 6.60 -2.32 0.47
C THR A 336 5.47 -3.32 0.17
N HIS A 337 4.44 -3.39 1.01
CA HIS A 337 3.26 -4.21 0.74
C HIS A 337 2.49 -3.72 -0.49
N ALA A 338 2.24 -2.41 -0.61
CA ALA A 338 1.62 -1.81 -1.78
C ALA A 338 2.40 -2.09 -3.07
N ALA A 339 3.74 -2.10 -3.01
CA ALA A 339 4.59 -2.38 -4.15
C ALA A 339 4.29 -3.73 -4.80
N ARG A 340 3.90 -4.75 -4.02
CA ARG A 340 3.55 -6.09 -4.54
C ARG A 340 2.42 -6.05 -5.57
N PHE A 341 1.49 -5.10 -5.42
CA PHE A 341 0.40 -4.90 -6.37
C PHE A 341 0.82 -3.94 -7.50
N LEU A 342 1.50 -2.85 -7.16
CA LEU A 342 1.91 -1.83 -8.12
C LEU A 342 2.91 -2.37 -9.17
N ILE A 343 3.78 -3.32 -8.82
CA ILE A 343 4.71 -3.92 -9.80
C ILE A 343 3.98 -4.66 -10.93
N HIS A 344 2.78 -5.19 -10.68
CA HIS A 344 1.99 -5.90 -11.69
C HIS A 344 1.26 -4.94 -12.63
N VAL A 345 1.08 -3.69 -12.19
CA VAL A 345 0.50 -2.62 -12.99
C VAL A 345 1.56 -1.99 -13.89
N LEU A 346 2.81 -1.90 -13.44
CA LEU A 346 3.91 -1.32 -14.20
C LEU A 346 4.36 -2.25 -15.35
N PRO A 347 4.37 -1.77 -16.61
CA PRO A 347 4.56 -2.64 -17.77
C PRO A 347 5.99 -3.18 -17.89
N ASN A 348 7.01 -2.37 -17.57
CA ASN A 348 8.40 -2.72 -17.86
C ASN A 348 9.25 -2.90 -16.60
N ALA A 349 10.30 -3.72 -16.69
CA ALA A 349 11.20 -4.00 -15.57
C ALA A 349 11.89 -2.75 -15.01
N SER A 350 12.26 -1.80 -15.87
CA SER A 350 12.84 -0.51 -15.44
C SER A 350 11.91 0.25 -14.51
N GLU A 351 10.62 0.32 -14.81
CA GLU A 351 9.65 1.06 -13.99
C GLU A 351 9.43 0.38 -12.63
N ARG A 352 9.38 -0.96 -12.62
CA ARG A 352 9.31 -1.77 -11.40
C ARG A 352 10.54 -1.55 -10.51
N GLU A 353 11.74 -1.52 -11.12
CA GLU A 353 12.99 -1.21 -10.43
C GLU A 353 12.97 0.22 -9.86
N GLN A 354 12.50 1.20 -10.63
CA GLN A 354 12.38 2.59 -10.18
C GLN A 354 11.42 2.72 -8.99
N LEU A 355 10.28 2.03 -9.00
CA LEU A 355 9.36 2.01 -7.85
C LEU A 355 10.05 1.50 -6.59
N LEU A 356 10.77 0.39 -6.70
CA LEU A 356 11.46 -0.22 -5.56
C LEU A 356 12.63 0.65 -5.06
N LYS A 357 13.34 1.32 -5.97
CA LYS A 357 14.33 2.34 -5.61
C LYS A 357 13.70 3.52 -4.86
N ALA A 358 12.52 3.98 -5.26
CA ALA A 358 11.82 5.08 -4.58
C ALA A 358 11.42 4.70 -3.14
N ILE A 359 10.92 3.47 -2.94
CA ILE A 359 10.59 2.93 -1.62
C ILE A 359 11.85 2.75 -0.78
N TRP A 360 12.94 2.23 -1.35
CA TRP A 360 14.22 2.08 -0.66
C TRP A 360 14.80 3.44 -0.24
N MET A 361 14.70 4.46 -1.10
CA MET A 361 15.09 5.82 -0.76
C MET A 361 14.24 6.39 0.38
N SER A 362 12.93 6.13 0.37
CA SER A 362 12.03 6.52 1.47
C SER A 362 12.43 5.85 2.78
N LEU A 363 12.80 4.56 2.72
CA LEU A 363 13.28 3.78 3.86
C LEU A 363 14.54 4.41 4.46
N VAL A 364 15.57 4.68 3.63
CA VAL A 364 16.82 5.25 4.11
C VAL A 364 16.61 6.65 4.69
N ALA A 365 15.86 7.51 4.01
CA ALA A 365 15.61 8.85 4.49
C ALA A 365 14.84 8.84 5.82
N THR A 366 13.81 8.00 5.93
CA THR A 366 13.05 7.80 7.19
C THR A 366 13.94 7.24 8.29
N PHE A 367 14.79 6.26 7.99
CA PHE A 367 15.73 5.69 8.95
C PHE A 367 16.70 6.74 9.50
N VAL A 368 17.20 7.65 8.66
CA VAL A 368 18.06 8.76 9.08
C VAL A 368 17.29 9.74 9.98
N VAL A 369 16.09 10.16 9.57
CA VAL A 369 15.25 11.10 10.34
C VAL A 369 14.86 10.52 11.70
N GLN A 370 14.63 9.21 11.80
CA GLN A 370 14.31 8.53 13.07
C GLN A 370 15.53 8.19 13.93
N GLY A 371 16.67 8.85 13.73
CA GLY A 371 17.84 8.67 14.58
C GLY A 371 18.63 7.37 14.32
N ARG A 372 18.46 6.77 13.13
CA ARG A 372 19.21 5.60 12.64
C ARG A 372 19.19 4.43 13.62
N PRO A 373 18.02 3.91 14.05
CA PRO A 373 17.88 2.93 15.12
C PRO A 373 18.69 1.64 14.87
N LYS A 374 18.99 0.90 15.94
CA LYS A 374 19.85 -0.29 15.84
C LYS A 374 19.09 -1.43 15.16
N VAL A 375 19.58 -1.88 14.01
CA VAL A 375 19.00 -3.01 13.27
C VAL A 375 19.76 -4.29 13.61
N THR A 376 19.17 -5.15 14.45
CA THR A 376 19.80 -6.41 14.85
C THR A 376 19.02 -7.58 14.27
N LEU A 377 19.65 -8.40 13.43
CA LEU A 377 19.14 -9.73 13.08
C LEU A 377 19.28 -10.63 14.30
N SER A 378 18.33 -10.53 15.24
CA SER A 378 18.28 -11.44 16.36
C SER A 378 17.86 -12.81 15.83
N GLN A 379 18.80 -13.74 15.69
CA GLN A 379 18.48 -15.18 15.71
C GLN A 379 18.05 -15.54 17.14
N GLN A 380 16.94 -14.98 17.61
CA GLN A 380 16.32 -15.51 18.82
C GLN A 380 15.49 -16.72 18.43
N GLN A 381 16.18 -17.87 18.34
CA GLN A 381 15.60 -19.13 18.77
C GLN A 381 15.30 -18.98 20.26
N HIS A 382 14.16 -18.37 20.62
CA HIS A 382 13.63 -18.51 21.97
C HIS A 382 12.60 -19.64 21.95
N GLN A 383 12.88 -20.60 22.83
CA GLN A 383 12.05 -21.74 23.18
C GLN A 383 10.59 -21.32 23.22
N GLN A 384 9.75 -22.02 22.46
CA GLN A 384 8.31 -21.97 22.70
C GLN A 384 8.08 -22.22 24.20
N PRO A 385 7.22 -21.44 24.87
CA PRO A 385 6.73 -21.87 26.17
C PRO A 385 6.13 -23.26 25.97
N VAL A 386 6.53 -24.21 26.83
CA VAL A 386 6.01 -25.58 26.83
C VAL A 386 4.49 -25.49 27.03
N MET A 387 3.75 -25.51 25.93
CA MET A 387 2.32 -25.73 25.95
C MET A 387 2.14 -27.21 26.29
N ALA A 388 1.40 -27.47 27.37
CA ALA A 388 1.10 -28.81 27.84
C ALA A 388 0.63 -29.70 26.69
N GLU A 389 1.21 -30.89 26.60
CA GLU A 389 0.87 -31.90 25.61
C GLU A 389 -0.65 -32.16 25.61
N VAL A 390 -1.32 -31.77 24.53
CA VAL A 390 -2.65 -32.29 24.22
C VAL A 390 -2.44 -33.55 23.39
N ASN A 391 -2.88 -34.67 23.97
CA ASN A 391 -2.76 -36.03 23.46
C ASN A 391 -3.37 -36.16 22.04
N PRO A 392 -2.60 -36.61 21.04
CA PRO A 392 -3.07 -36.73 19.66
C PRO A 392 -3.77 -38.08 19.45
N GLN A 393 -5.06 -38.17 19.80
CA GLN A 393 -5.89 -39.30 19.36
C GLN A 393 -7.26 -38.97 18.78
N ASP A 394 -7.72 -37.71 18.75
CA ASP A 394 -9.07 -37.41 18.24
C ASP A 394 -9.08 -36.28 17.19
N VAL A 395 -8.42 -36.45 16.03
CA VAL A 395 -8.90 -35.86 14.76
C VAL A 395 -8.39 -36.69 13.58
N ALA A 396 -9.03 -37.84 13.34
CA ALA A 396 -9.12 -38.36 11.99
C ALA A 396 -10.43 -37.84 11.40
N GLU A 397 -10.36 -37.06 10.32
CA GLU A 397 -11.12 -37.31 9.08
C GLU A 397 -11.06 -36.11 8.12
N ASN A 398 -10.77 -36.46 6.86
CA ASN A 398 -11.01 -35.75 5.61
C ASN A 398 -10.09 -34.58 5.24
N GLY A 399 -8.90 -34.97 4.77
CA GLY A 399 -8.21 -34.25 3.70
C GLY A 399 -8.80 -34.62 2.35
N GLY A 400 -9.31 -33.62 1.64
CA GLY A 400 -9.61 -33.66 0.21
C GLY A 400 -8.92 -32.46 -0.43
N GLU A 401 -8.06 -32.77 -1.40
CA GLU A 401 -7.25 -31.87 -2.20
C GLU A 401 -8.12 -30.92 -3.04
N ASP A 402 -7.62 -29.71 -3.30
CA ASP A 402 -7.69 -28.97 -4.57
C ASP A 402 -7.14 -27.55 -4.33
N GLU A 403 -5.82 -27.39 -4.48
CA GLU A 403 -5.17 -26.06 -4.56
C GLU A 403 -5.13 -25.61 -6.03
N GLU A 404 -6.19 -24.94 -6.48
CA GLU A 404 -6.14 -24.13 -7.70
C GLU A 404 -5.73 -22.68 -7.35
N GLU A 405 -4.59 -22.24 -7.89
CA GLU A 405 -4.12 -20.85 -7.82
C GLU A 405 -5.05 -19.91 -8.60
N GLU A 406 -6.04 -19.32 -7.91
CA GLU A 406 -6.90 -18.29 -8.51
C GLU A 406 -6.23 -16.90 -8.39
N LYS A 407 -5.41 -16.53 -9.39
CA LYS A 407 -4.93 -15.14 -9.57
C LYS A 407 -6.04 -14.30 -10.22
N GLY A 408 -7.03 -13.90 -9.42
CA GLY A 408 -8.12 -13.02 -9.83
C GLY A 408 -8.10 -11.68 -9.12
N TYR A 409 -7.81 -10.58 -9.84
CA TYR A 409 -8.11 -9.23 -9.36
C TYR A 409 -9.62 -9.05 -9.32
N SER A 410 -10.18 -8.91 -8.13
CA SER A 410 -11.62 -8.78 -7.93
C SER A 410 -11.95 -7.54 -7.11
N ASP A 411 -13.13 -7.01 -7.38
CA ASP A 411 -13.72 -5.91 -6.66
C ASP A 411 -14.25 -6.44 -5.30
N LEU A 412 -13.40 -6.36 -4.27
CA LEU A 412 -13.65 -6.78 -2.88
C LEU A 412 -14.09 -8.25 -2.69
N GLN A 413 -13.79 -9.22 -3.57
CA GLN A 413 -14.31 -10.60 -3.43
C GLN A 413 -13.22 -11.67 -3.47
N GLY A 414 -12.99 -12.38 -2.36
CA GLY A 414 -11.94 -13.40 -2.27
C GLY A 414 -10.67 -12.93 -1.57
N ALA A 415 -10.79 -11.96 -0.65
CA ALA A 415 -9.72 -11.70 0.30
C ALA A 415 -9.37 -13.01 1.03
N ARG A 416 -8.20 -13.58 0.74
CA ARG A 416 -7.65 -14.67 1.53
C ARG A 416 -7.59 -14.16 2.97
N VAL A 417 -8.26 -14.85 3.89
CA VAL A 417 -8.30 -14.47 5.30
C VAL A 417 -7.17 -15.21 6.03
N PRO A 418 -6.49 -14.57 7.00
CA PRO A 418 -5.48 -15.24 7.80
C PRO A 418 -6.00 -16.52 8.48
N SER A 419 -5.22 -17.60 8.36
CA SER A 419 -5.52 -18.91 8.93
C SER A 419 -4.40 -19.38 9.88
N GLY A 420 -4.63 -20.51 10.58
CA GLY A 420 -3.67 -21.08 11.53
C GLY A 420 -3.26 -20.08 12.61
N LYS A 421 -1.95 -19.98 12.89
CA LYS A 421 -1.39 -19.07 13.91
C LYS A 421 -1.76 -17.60 13.70
N TRP A 422 -2.00 -17.18 12.45
CA TRP A 422 -2.31 -15.79 12.13
C TRP A 422 -3.77 -15.42 12.40
N LYS A 423 -4.68 -16.39 12.55
CA LYS A 423 -6.11 -16.13 12.74
C LYS A 423 -6.38 -15.34 14.02
N ALA A 424 -5.81 -15.77 15.15
CA ALA A 424 -5.99 -15.10 16.43
C ALA A 424 -5.42 -13.68 16.39
N LEU A 425 -4.20 -13.54 15.86
CA LEU A 425 -3.51 -12.26 15.76
C LEU A 425 -4.25 -11.27 14.85
N ALA A 426 -4.83 -11.73 13.75
CA ALA A 426 -5.66 -10.90 12.87
C ALA A 426 -6.94 -10.42 13.58
N GLN A 427 -7.57 -11.27 14.39
CA GLN A 427 -8.75 -10.89 15.17
C GLN A 427 -8.43 -9.86 16.25
N GLU A 428 -7.30 -9.99 16.94
CA GLU A 428 -6.83 -8.98 17.88
C GLU A 428 -6.51 -7.66 17.17
N ALA A 429 -5.83 -7.73 16.01
CA ALA A 429 -5.48 -6.55 15.22
C ALA A 429 -6.69 -5.77 14.68
N ILE A 430 -7.81 -6.46 14.39
CA ILE A 430 -9.08 -5.81 14.06
C ILE A 430 -9.58 -4.98 15.24
N HIS A 431 -9.37 -5.41 16.49
CA HIS A 431 -9.87 -4.68 17.65
C HIS A 431 -8.82 -3.76 18.29
N ALA A 432 -7.63 -3.65 17.70
CA ALA A 432 -6.56 -2.83 18.21
C ALA A 432 -6.93 -1.34 18.22
N ASP A 433 -6.49 -0.65 19.28
CA ASP A 433 -6.79 0.75 19.50
C ASP A 433 -6.13 1.68 18.46
N HIS A 434 -5.03 1.30 17.84
CA HIS A 434 -4.45 2.09 16.77
C HIS A 434 -4.63 1.40 15.41
N GLN A 435 -5.15 2.18 14.46
CA GLN A 435 -5.42 1.81 13.08
C GLN A 435 -4.25 1.24 12.26
N ILE A 436 -3.01 1.42 12.73
CA ILE A 436 -1.82 0.99 12.00
C ILE A 436 -1.53 -0.49 12.25
N VAL A 437 -2.03 -1.04 13.37
CA VAL A 437 -1.79 -2.41 13.80
C VAL A 437 -2.41 -3.39 12.81
N SER A 438 -3.67 -3.20 12.44
CA SER A 438 -4.36 -4.01 11.41
C SER A 438 -3.56 -4.02 10.10
N LYS A 439 -3.05 -2.86 9.68
CA LYS A 439 -2.27 -2.67 8.45
C LYS A 439 -0.92 -3.39 8.52
N ILE A 440 -0.23 -3.29 9.65
CA ILE A 440 1.05 -3.99 9.91
C ILE A 440 0.82 -5.51 9.89
N VAL A 441 -0.16 -6.01 10.66
CA VAL A 441 -0.45 -7.45 10.76
C VAL A 441 -0.80 -8.04 9.40
N ARG A 442 -1.64 -7.36 8.62
CA ARG A 442 -1.94 -7.77 7.23
C ARG A 442 -0.69 -7.80 6.36
N SER A 443 0.13 -6.77 6.40
CA SER A 443 1.33 -6.64 5.56
C SER A 443 2.38 -7.70 5.90
N LEU A 444 2.50 -8.07 7.17
CA LEU A 444 3.41 -9.12 7.64
C LEU A 444 2.89 -10.53 7.32
N TRP A 445 1.57 -10.74 7.35
CA TRP A 445 0.95 -12.02 7.00
C TRP A 445 1.16 -12.39 5.51
N TRP A 446 0.61 -11.58 4.60
CA TRP A 446 1.48 -10.84 3.68
C TRP A 446 2.81 -11.45 3.22
N ALA A 447 3.86 -10.91 3.86
CA ALA A 447 5.26 -11.24 3.67
C ALA A 447 5.61 -12.66 4.13
N GLU A 448 4.94 -13.22 5.14
CA GLU A 448 5.14 -14.62 5.54
C GLU A 448 4.71 -15.59 4.43
N ILE A 449 3.59 -15.32 3.74
CA ILE A 449 3.12 -16.14 2.61
C ILE A 449 4.14 -16.14 1.47
N GLU A 450 4.68 -14.97 1.11
CA GLU A 450 5.61 -14.85 -0.01
C GLU A 450 7.06 -15.19 0.32
N HIS A 451 7.47 -14.99 1.58
CA HIS A 451 8.86 -14.99 2.00
C HIS A 451 9.09 -15.77 3.31
N GLY A 452 8.25 -16.75 3.64
CA GLY A 452 8.24 -17.51 4.91
C GLY A 452 9.56 -18.19 5.33
N SER A 453 10.59 -18.19 4.49
CA SER A 453 11.96 -18.62 4.83
C SER A 453 12.65 -17.79 5.94
N CYS A 454 11.98 -16.82 6.55
CA CYS A 454 12.58 -15.84 7.48
C CYS A 454 12.49 -16.24 8.97
N GLY A 455 12.32 -17.52 9.29
CA GLY A 455 12.43 -18.03 10.66
C GLY A 455 11.44 -17.44 11.67
N GLY A 456 10.22 -17.11 11.23
CA GLY A 456 9.17 -16.52 12.07
C GLY A 456 9.28 -15.02 12.32
N LEU A 457 10.23 -14.33 11.67
CA LEU A 457 10.42 -12.87 11.77
C LEU A 457 9.09 -12.10 11.63
N TYR A 458 8.31 -12.39 10.58
CA TYR A 458 7.10 -11.63 10.29
C TYR A 458 6.03 -11.85 11.35
N TYR A 459 5.83 -13.09 11.79
CA TYR A 459 4.90 -13.40 12.87
C TYR A 459 5.31 -12.72 14.18
N ASN A 460 6.59 -12.76 14.54
CA ASN A 460 7.09 -12.14 15.78
C ASN A 460 6.96 -10.61 15.75
N ALA A 461 7.25 -9.99 14.60
CA ALA A 461 7.04 -8.56 14.39
C ALA A 461 5.55 -8.18 14.51
N ALA A 462 4.65 -9.00 13.95
CA ALA A 462 3.22 -8.78 14.02
C ALA A 462 2.67 -8.97 15.44
N PHE A 463 3.12 -10.01 16.15
CA PHE A 463 2.76 -10.28 17.54
C PHE A 463 3.14 -9.10 18.43
N ARG A 464 4.36 -8.57 18.26
CA ARG A 464 4.80 -7.37 18.96
C ARG A 464 3.95 -6.15 18.63
N ALA A 465 3.60 -5.96 17.37
CA ALA A 465 2.78 -4.84 16.95
C ALA A 465 1.35 -4.84 17.55
N VAL A 466 0.81 -6.01 17.90
CA VAL A 466 -0.48 -6.13 18.58
C VAL A 466 -0.36 -5.89 20.08
N GLY A 467 0.75 -6.30 20.70
CA GLY A 467 0.99 -6.16 22.14
C GLY A 467 1.44 -4.78 22.61
N ASP A 468 1.99 -3.94 21.72
CA ASP A 468 2.45 -2.58 22.04
C ASP A 468 1.35 -1.54 21.77
N ASP A 469 1.16 -0.57 22.68
CA ASP A 469 0.26 0.59 22.47
C ASP A 469 0.89 1.52 21.41
N PRO A 470 0.30 1.68 20.22
CA PRO A 470 0.97 2.36 19.12
C PRO A 470 0.95 3.88 19.34
N ALA A 471 2.06 4.54 18.98
CA ALA A 471 2.38 5.92 19.32
C ALA A 471 1.21 6.92 19.19
N SER A 472 1.10 7.83 20.17
CA SER A 472 0.34 9.07 20.04
C SER A 472 0.88 9.91 18.88
N ASP A 473 0.01 10.68 18.21
CA ASP A 473 0.32 11.39 16.97
C ASP A 473 1.51 12.39 17.04
N GLU A 474 1.96 12.72 18.25
CA GLU A 474 3.09 13.60 18.58
C GLU A 474 4.47 12.90 18.61
N SER A 475 4.68 11.79 17.89
CA SER A 475 5.98 11.12 17.85
C SER A 475 7.04 11.91 17.04
N THR A 476 7.49 13.06 17.54
CA THR A 476 8.87 13.48 17.29
C THR A 476 9.73 12.49 18.06
N GLY A 477 10.43 11.59 17.36
CA GLY A 477 11.45 10.74 17.97
C GLY A 477 12.41 11.59 18.83
N PRO A 478 13.15 10.99 19.78
CA PRO A 478 14.06 11.75 20.61
C PRO A 478 14.98 12.58 19.71
N GLY A 479 14.84 13.91 19.80
CA GLY A 479 15.69 14.85 19.08
C GLY A 479 17.13 14.53 19.43
N PHE A 480 17.89 14.16 18.41
CA PHE A 480 19.34 14.06 18.46
C PHE A 480 19.94 15.10 17.53
#